data_AF-A0A8S3FPB8-F1
#
_entry.id   AF-A0A8S3FPB8-F1
#
_cell.length_a   1.000
_cell.length_b   1.000
_cell.length_c   1.000
_cell.angle_alpha   90.00
_cell.angle_beta   90.00
_cell.angle_gamma   90.00
#
_symmetry.space_group_name_H-M   'P 1'
#
loop_
_entity.id
_entity.type
_entity.pdbx_description
1 polymer ?
#
loop_
_entity_poly.entity_id
_entity_poly.type
_entity_poly.pdbx_seq_one_letter_code
_entity_poly.pdbx_strand_id
1 'polypeptide(L)'
;MSGIHKGVQACINKHLNREIMHIPCEAHTSNLVVEHSCKCSTEFVNLFMLLEEVYNFFSSSVKRYYVLRGALENSTFGLTVKSLSDTRWNANYESLHCVVESYNEIIDCLELIESIESKDFDKETKAQAKNIKNKLISYEFVVLLKFMVNFTRTTNSLTIHLQATELDILSSLE
;
A
#
# COMPACT_ATOMS: atom_id res chain seq x y z
N MET A 1 6.13 -11.86 18.41
CA MET A 1 5.30 -12.89 17.75
C MET A 1 5.06 -14.04 18.72
N SER A 2 3.84 -14.11 19.25
CA SER A 2 3.36 -15.06 20.26
C SER A 2 2.79 -16.33 19.61
N GLY A 3 3.65 -17.13 18.99
CA GLY A 3 3.27 -18.45 18.48
C GLY A 3 3.48 -19.55 19.54
N ILE A 4 2.46 -20.39 19.76
CA ILE A 4 2.49 -21.45 20.80
C ILE A 4 3.59 -22.50 20.55
N HIS A 5 3.78 -22.94 19.29
CA HIS A 5 4.69 -24.06 18.99
C HIS A 5 6.07 -23.64 18.45
N LYS A 6 6.19 -22.44 17.87
CA LYS A 6 7.42 -21.89 17.26
C LYS A 6 7.50 -20.35 17.32
N GLY A 7 6.74 -19.71 18.19
CA GLY A 7 6.83 -18.27 18.40
C GLY A 7 8.17 -17.90 19.02
N VAL A 8 8.65 -16.68 18.73
CA VAL A 8 9.91 -16.16 19.29
C VAL A 8 9.90 -16.27 20.81
N GLN A 9 8.78 -15.93 21.46
CA GLN A 9 8.61 -16.06 22.91
C GLN A 9 8.78 -17.52 23.37
N ALA A 10 8.11 -18.48 22.72
CA ALA A 10 8.20 -19.90 23.08
C ALA A 10 9.62 -20.45 22.94
N CYS A 11 10.35 -20.04 21.89
CA CYS A 11 11.75 -20.38 21.69
C CYS A 11 12.66 -19.81 22.79
N ILE A 12 12.47 -18.54 23.17
CA ILE A 12 13.28 -17.91 24.22
C ILE A 12 12.95 -18.51 25.59
N ASN A 13 11.67 -18.73 25.92
CA ASN A 13 11.26 -19.38 27.17
C ASN A 13 11.93 -20.75 27.34
N LYS A 14 11.95 -21.55 26.24
CA LYS A 14 12.63 -22.85 26.23
C LYS A 14 14.14 -22.73 26.40
N HIS A 15 14.77 -21.74 25.76
CA HIS A 15 16.23 -21.55 25.83
C HIS A 15 16.70 -21.06 27.20
N LEU A 16 15.94 -20.14 27.83
CA LEU A 16 16.27 -19.56 29.12
C LEU A 16 15.68 -20.33 30.31
N ASN A 17 14.88 -21.37 30.05
CA ASN A 17 14.18 -22.18 31.05
C ASN A 17 13.41 -21.34 32.09
N ARG A 18 12.79 -20.24 31.62
CA ARG A 18 11.93 -19.37 32.43
C ARG A 18 10.84 -18.77 31.57
N GLU A 19 9.72 -18.42 32.19
CA GLU A 19 8.68 -17.65 31.52
C GLU A 19 9.13 -16.19 31.35
N ILE A 20 9.01 -15.68 30.13
CA ILE A 20 9.32 -14.29 29.80
C ILE A 20 8.04 -13.61 29.38
N MET A 21 7.77 -12.47 30.00
CA MET A 21 6.69 -11.59 29.63
C MET A 21 6.85 -11.15 28.17
N HIS A 22 5.82 -11.40 27.36
CA HIS A 22 5.73 -10.88 26.00
C HIS A 22 4.71 -9.77 25.98
N ILE A 23 5.17 -8.56 25.65
CA ILE A 23 4.32 -7.40 25.45
C ILE A 23 4.10 -7.27 23.94
N PRO A 24 2.85 -7.37 23.45
CA PRO A 24 2.57 -7.17 22.04
C PRO A 24 2.89 -5.72 21.64
N CYS A 25 3.30 -5.52 20.39
CA CYS A 25 3.53 -4.18 19.86
C CYS A 25 2.18 -3.58 19.45
N GLU A 26 1.69 -2.57 20.17
CA GLU A 26 0.39 -1.93 19.88
C GLU A 26 0.32 -1.32 18.48
N ALA A 27 1.44 -0.77 18.00
CA ALA A 27 1.55 -0.28 16.62
C ALA A 27 1.34 -1.42 15.60
N HIS A 28 1.88 -2.61 15.87
CA HIS A 28 1.70 -3.78 15.01
C HIS A 28 0.27 -4.32 15.09
N THR A 29 -0.29 -4.44 16.30
CA THR A 29 -1.68 -4.86 16.51
C THR A 29 -2.66 -3.93 15.79
N SER A 30 -2.46 -2.61 15.89
CA SER A 30 -3.29 -1.61 15.22
C SER A 30 -3.25 -1.78 13.69
N ASN A 31 -2.06 -1.98 13.12
CA ASN A 31 -1.90 -2.22 11.68
C ASN A 31 -2.63 -3.51 11.23
N LEU A 32 -2.56 -4.58 12.03
CA LEU A 32 -3.27 -5.83 11.73
C LEU A 32 -4.79 -5.65 11.74
N VAL A 33 -5.34 -4.89 12.69
CA VAL A 33 -6.79 -4.59 12.75
C VAL A 33 -7.24 -3.88 11.48
N VAL A 34 -6.47 -2.89 11.02
CA VAL A 34 -6.78 -2.14 9.80
C VAL A 34 -6.72 -3.06 8.57
N GLU A 35 -5.66 -3.85 8.45
CA GLU A 35 -5.49 -4.79 7.34
C GLU A 35 -6.64 -5.80 7.27
N HIS A 36 -6.98 -6.43 8.41
CA HIS A 36 -8.10 -7.36 8.51
C HIS A 36 -9.43 -6.68 8.15
N SER A 37 -9.65 -5.45 8.63
CA SER A 37 -10.87 -4.70 8.33
C SER A 37 -11.02 -4.43 6.83
N CYS A 38 -9.94 -4.08 6.14
CA CYS A 38 -9.93 -3.90 4.69
C CYS A 38 -10.20 -5.22 3.95
N LYS A 39 -9.66 -6.34 4.44
CA LYS A 39 -9.90 -7.68 3.87
C LYS A 39 -11.35 -8.18 4.08
N CYS A 40 -12.10 -7.59 5.01
CA CYS A 40 -13.50 -7.94 5.25
C CYS A 40 -14.49 -7.27 4.29
N SER A 41 -14.05 -6.30 3.47
CA SER A 41 -14.91 -5.60 2.49
C SER A 41 -14.36 -5.79 1.08
N THR A 42 -15.22 -6.27 0.20
CA THR A 42 -14.88 -6.52 -1.21
C THR A 42 -14.46 -5.23 -1.92
N GLU A 43 -15.06 -4.10 -1.55
CA GLU A 43 -14.77 -2.78 -2.09
C GLU A 43 -13.32 -2.35 -1.80
N PHE A 44 -12.88 -2.50 -0.55
CA PHE A 44 -11.49 -2.20 -0.18
C PHE A 44 -10.51 -3.22 -0.75
N VAL A 45 -10.88 -4.51 -0.82
CA VAL A 45 -10.07 -5.51 -1.54
C VAL A 45 -9.88 -5.10 -3.00
N ASN A 46 -10.95 -4.74 -3.70
CA ASN A 46 -10.91 -4.28 -5.10
C ASN A 46 -10.07 -3.01 -5.28
N LEU A 47 -10.16 -2.06 -4.35
CA LEU A 47 -9.31 -0.87 -4.33
C LEU A 47 -7.82 -1.27 -4.36
N PHE A 48 -7.39 -2.10 -3.41
CA PHE A 48 -5.99 -2.50 -3.30
C PHE A 48 -5.53 -3.37 -4.48
N MET A 49 -6.37 -4.27 -4.98
CA MET A 49 -6.07 -5.04 -6.19
C MET A 49 -5.87 -4.14 -7.41
N LEU A 50 -6.67 -3.07 -7.57
CA LEU A 50 -6.50 -2.15 -8.69
C LEU A 50 -5.21 -1.33 -8.57
N LEU A 51 -4.84 -0.89 -7.37
CA LEU A 51 -3.57 -0.21 -7.15
C LEU A 51 -2.37 -1.10 -7.50
N GLU A 52 -2.45 -2.38 -7.15
CA GLU A 52 -1.47 -3.39 -7.53
C GLU A 52 -1.47 -3.65 -9.06
N GLU A 53 -2.65 -3.70 -9.69
CA GLU A 53 -2.80 -3.85 -11.14
C GLU A 53 -2.11 -2.69 -11.89
N VAL A 54 -2.28 -1.45 -11.41
CA VAL A 54 -1.60 -0.26 -11.96
C VAL A 54 -0.09 -0.39 -11.84
N TYR A 55 0.41 -0.77 -10.66
CA TYR A 55 1.85 -0.96 -10.45
C TYR A 55 2.42 -2.04 -11.37
N ASN A 56 1.78 -3.20 -11.41
CA ASN A 56 2.21 -4.32 -12.23
C ASN A 56 2.16 -3.96 -13.71
N PHE A 57 1.16 -3.20 -14.15
CA PHE A 57 1.07 -2.72 -15.52
C PHE A 57 2.30 -1.89 -15.91
N PHE A 58 2.68 -0.87 -15.14
CA PHE A 58 3.83 -0.04 -15.51
C PHE A 58 5.18 -0.72 -15.29
N SER A 59 5.34 -1.48 -14.19
CA SER A 59 6.62 -2.10 -13.82
C SER A 59 6.99 -3.32 -14.67
N SER A 60 6.00 -4.04 -15.23
CA SER A 60 6.26 -5.25 -16.04
C SER A 60 6.79 -4.97 -17.45
N SER A 61 6.94 -3.71 -17.86
CA SER A 61 7.59 -3.36 -19.13
C SER A 61 8.42 -2.10 -19.01
N VAL A 62 9.68 -2.19 -19.43
CA VAL A 62 10.60 -1.06 -19.50
C VAL A 62 10.00 0.09 -20.32
N LYS A 63 9.31 -0.20 -21.44
CA LYS A 63 8.67 0.83 -22.27
C LYS A 63 7.57 1.57 -21.52
N ARG A 64 6.65 0.84 -20.86
CA ARG A 64 5.55 1.44 -20.07
C ARG A 64 6.09 2.22 -18.88
N TYR A 65 7.11 1.68 -18.21
CA TYR A 65 7.81 2.35 -17.14
C TYR A 65 8.42 3.69 -17.59
N TYR A 66 9.04 3.74 -18.78
CA TYR A 66 9.59 5.01 -19.30
C TYR A 66 8.51 6.05 -19.64
N VAL A 67 7.35 5.62 -20.15
CA VAL A 67 6.20 6.53 -20.37
C VAL A 67 5.79 7.16 -19.03
N LEU A 68 5.57 6.32 -18.02
CA LEU A 68 5.22 6.78 -16.68
C LEU A 68 6.30 7.71 -16.10
N ARG A 69 7.57 7.30 -16.19
CA ARG A 69 8.69 8.09 -15.68
C ARG A 69 8.77 9.46 -16.35
N GLY A 70 8.57 9.54 -17.66
CA GLY A 70 8.56 10.81 -18.40
C GLY A 70 7.45 11.76 -17.96
N ALA A 71 6.25 11.23 -17.65
CA ALA A 71 5.18 12.05 -17.09
C ALA A 71 5.48 12.54 -15.66
N LEU A 72 6.22 11.73 -14.89
CA LEU A 72 6.58 12.04 -13.51
C LEU A 72 7.86 12.87 -13.36
N GLU A 73 8.58 13.21 -14.43
CA GLU A 73 9.80 14.03 -14.35
C GLU A 73 9.55 15.42 -13.72
N ASN A 74 8.31 15.91 -13.82
CA ASN A 74 7.87 17.15 -13.19
C ASN A 74 7.10 16.94 -11.87
N SER A 75 6.80 15.69 -11.51
CA SER A 75 6.15 15.35 -10.24
C SER A 75 7.20 15.27 -9.13
N THR A 76 6.93 15.93 -8.01
CA THR A 76 7.75 15.84 -6.79
C THR A 76 7.73 14.43 -6.18
N PHE A 77 6.75 13.61 -6.56
CA PHE A 77 6.59 12.24 -6.10
C PHE A 77 6.74 11.27 -7.28
N GLY A 78 7.88 10.58 -7.36
CA GLY A 78 7.98 9.42 -8.24
C GLY A 78 6.93 8.39 -7.81
N LEU A 79 6.19 7.83 -8.77
CA LEU A 79 5.24 6.75 -8.55
C LEU A 79 5.96 5.51 -8.05
N THR A 80 6.23 5.51 -6.76
CA THR A 80 6.71 4.37 -6.02
C THR A 80 5.45 3.73 -5.47
N VAL A 81 4.62 3.12 -6.34
CA VAL A 81 3.67 2.14 -5.83
C VAL A 81 4.54 1.00 -5.33
N LYS A 82 5.01 1.10 -4.09
CA LYS A 82 5.69 -0.01 -3.46
C LYS A 82 4.67 -1.14 -3.46
N SER A 83 5.09 -2.31 -3.92
CA SER A 83 4.35 -3.56 -3.71
C SER A 83 3.78 -3.53 -2.30
N LEU A 84 2.45 -3.66 -2.21
CA LEU A 84 1.71 -3.60 -0.95
C LEU A 84 2.43 -4.52 0.05
N SER A 85 3.00 -3.96 1.10
CA SER A 85 3.75 -4.76 2.05
C SER A 85 2.77 -5.42 3.00
N ASP A 86 2.66 -6.74 2.94
CA ASP A 86 1.88 -7.55 3.88
C ASP A 86 2.26 -7.31 5.35
N THR A 87 3.45 -6.75 5.62
CA THR A 87 3.98 -6.59 6.99
C THR A 87 3.96 -5.15 7.50
N ARG A 88 3.67 -4.15 6.65
CA ARG A 88 3.74 -2.74 7.03
C ARG A 88 2.63 -1.94 6.35
N TRP A 89 1.52 -1.76 7.06
CA TRP A 89 0.43 -0.88 6.64
C TRP A 89 0.90 0.56 6.30
N ASN A 90 1.95 1.07 6.95
CA ASN A 90 2.55 2.37 6.60
C ASN A 90 3.05 2.44 5.15
N ALA A 91 3.51 1.31 4.57
CA ALA A 91 3.87 1.27 3.15
C ALA A 91 2.65 1.44 2.24
N ASN A 92 1.47 0.97 2.68
CA ASN A 92 0.22 1.17 1.96
C ASN A 92 -0.23 2.64 2.02
N TYR A 93 0.02 3.35 3.13
CA TYR A 93 -0.21 4.79 3.22
C TYR A 93 0.65 5.57 2.20
N GLU A 94 1.96 5.30 2.14
CA GLU A 94 2.85 5.94 1.17
C GLU A 94 2.39 5.65 -0.27
N SER A 95 2.06 4.40 -0.59
CA SER A 95 1.58 4.02 -1.93
C SER A 95 0.26 4.72 -2.31
N LEU A 96 -0.70 4.79 -1.39
CA LEU A 96 -1.96 5.51 -1.61
C LEU A 96 -1.73 7.00 -1.85
N HIS A 97 -0.85 7.61 -1.06
CA HIS A 97 -0.50 9.02 -1.20
C HIS A 97 0.17 9.29 -2.55
N CYS A 98 1.15 8.47 -2.96
CA CYS A 98 1.80 8.59 -4.26
C CYS A 98 0.81 8.51 -5.42
N VAL A 99 -0.16 7.58 -5.35
CA VAL A 99 -1.18 7.42 -6.40
C VAL A 99 -2.10 8.63 -6.47
N VAL A 100 -2.48 9.23 -5.35
CA VAL A 100 -3.31 10.44 -5.34
C VAL A 100 -2.55 11.64 -5.88
N GLU A 101 -1.27 11.82 -5.51
CA GLU A 101 -0.46 12.93 -6.00
C GLU A 101 -0.16 12.83 -7.49
N SER A 102 0.03 11.61 -8.00
CA SER A 102 0.33 11.34 -9.42
C SER A 102 -0.90 10.92 -10.23
N TYR A 103 -2.11 11.18 -9.71
CA TYR A 103 -3.32 10.57 -10.24
C TYR A 103 -3.58 10.96 -11.70
N ASN A 104 -3.43 12.23 -12.03
CA ASN A 104 -3.66 12.73 -13.38
C ASN A 104 -2.61 12.19 -14.35
N GLU A 105 -1.35 12.16 -13.94
CA GLU A 105 -0.22 11.65 -14.72
C GLU A 105 -0.40 10.16 -15.04
N ILE A 106 -0.92 9.36 -14.09
CA ILE A 106 -1.26 7.95 -14.32
C ILE A 106 -2.33 7.83 -15.40
N ILE A 107 -3.40 8.64 -15.32
CA ILE A 107 -4.49 8.63 -16.30
C ILE A 107 -3.95 9.03 -17.68
N ASP A 108 -3.21 10.15 -17.76
CA ASP A 108 -2.62 10.64 -19.01
C ASP A 108 -1.69 9.60 -19.65
N CYS A 109 -0.90 8.89 -18.85
CA CYS A 109 -0.05 7.80 -19.34
C CYS A 109 -0.87 6.64 -19.92
N LEU A 110 -1.97 6.25 -19.25
CA LEU A 110 -2.85 5.19 -19.74
C LEU A 110 -3.55 5.61 -21.05
N GLU A 111 -3.94 6.88 -21.17
CA GLU A 111 -4.53 7.43 -22.40
C GLU A 111 -3.54 7.52 -23.54
N LEU A 112 -2.29 7.90 -23.25
CA LEU A 112 -1.21 7.91 -24.22
C LEU A 112 -0.93 6.49 -24.73
N ILE A 113 -0.87 5.49 -23.83
CA ILE A 113 -0.68 4.09 -24.23
C ILE A 113 -1.88 3.58 -25.06
N GLU A 114 -3.11 3.97 -24.69
CA GLU A 114 -4.33 3.62 -25.44
C GLU A 114 -4.34 4.23 -26.86
N SER A 115 -3.94 5.50 -27.00
CA SER A 115 -4.11 6.30 -28.22
C SER A 115 -2.96 6.20 -29.23
N ILE A 116 -1.77 5.75 -28.81
CA ILE A 116 -0.62 5.57 -29.72
C ILE A 116 -1.01 4.61 -30.86
N GLU A 117 -1.02 5.08 -32.10
CA GLU A 117 -1.33 4.24 -33.27
C GLU A 117 -0.14 3.36 -33.71
N SER A 118 1.07 3.64 -33.21
CA SER A 118 2.28 2.90 -33.58
C SER A 118 2.24 1.43 -33.11
N LYS A 119 3.13 0.62 -33.69
CA LYS A 119 3.39 -0.78 -33.27
C LYS A 119 4.13 -0.88 -31.92
N ASP A 120 4.28 0.21 -31.17
CA ASP A 120 5.05 0.22 -29.92
C ASP A 120 4.39 -0.59 -28.81
N PHE A 121 3.05 -0.60 -28.80
CA PHE A 121 2.22 -1.40 -27.91
C PHE A 121 1.27 -2.29 -28.72
N ASP A 122 1.15 -3.53 -28.29
CA ASP A 122 0.24 -4.51 -28.87
C ASP A 122 -1.22 -4.25 -28.44
N LYS A 123 -2.16 -4.91 -29.11
CA LYS A 123 -3.60 -4.69 -28.86
C LYS A 123 -4.03 -5.07 -27.45
N GLU A 124 -3.40 -6.07 -26.84
CA GLU A 124 -3.73 -6.51 -25.48
C GLU A 124 -3.30 -5.45 -24.46
N THR A 125 -2.08 -4.92 -24.58
CA THR A 125 -1.61 -3.83 -23.72
C THR A 125 -2.52 -2.60 -23.82
N LYS A 126 -2.97 -2.22 -25.01
CA LYS A 126 -3.88 -1.08 -25.20
C LYS A 126 -5.25 -1.31 -24.55
N ALA A 127 -5.80 -2.51 -24.72
CA ALA A 127 -7.06 -2.90 -24.08
C ALA A 127 -6.93 -2.92 -22.55
N GLN A 128 -5.81 -3.41 -22.02
CA GLN A 128 -5.52 -3.41 -20.59
C GLN A 128 -5.39 -1.98 -20.04
N ALA A 129 -4.67 -1.09 -20.74
CA ALA A 129 -4.54 0.32 -20.35
C ALA A 129 -5.92 0.99 -20.24
N LYS A 130 -6.77 0.79 -21.25
CA LYS A 130 -8.15 1.29 -21.27
C LYS A 130 -8.98 0.76 -20.10
N ASN A 131 -8.89 -0.54 -19.82
CA ASN A 131 -9.63 -1.17 -18.72
C ASN A 131 -9.20 -0.62 -17.36
N ILE A 132 -7.89 -0.51 -17.13
CA ILE A 132 -7.34 0.08 -15.90
C ILE A 132 -7.83 1.53 -15.74
N LYS A 133 -7.73 2.33 -16.81
CA LYS A 133 -8.21 3.72 -16.82
C LYS A 133 -9.68 3.81 -16.43
N ASN A 134 -10.54 3.02 -17.05
CA ASN A 134 -11.97 3.01 -16.78
C ASN A 134 -12.30 2.64 -15.32
N LYS A 135 -11.54 1.71 -14.73
CA LYS A 135 -11.68 1.37 -13.32
C LYS A 135 -11.23 2.52 -12.40
N LEU A 136 -10.11 3.18 -12.73
CA LEU A 136 -9.59 4.31 -11.95
C LEU A 136 -10.58 5.48 -11.94
N ILE A 137 -11.12 5.88 -13.10
CA ILE A 137 -12.08 7.00 -13.19
C ILE A 137 -13.47 6.65 -12.65
N SER A 138 -13.72 5.41 -12.23
CA SER A 138 -15.01 5.03 -11.67
C SER A 138 -15.30 5.81 -10.38
N TYR A 139 -16.55 6.23 -10.22
CA TYR A 139 -16.97 6.99 -9.05
C TYR A 139 -16.65 6.27 -7.74
N GLU A 140 -16.93 4.96 -7.70
CA GLU A 140 -16.67 4.11 -6.54
C GLU A 140 -15.17 4.12 -6.16
N PHE A 141 -14.28 3.91 -7.13
CA PHE A 141 -12.84 3.90 -6.86
C PHE A 141 -12.35 5.24 -6.32
N VAL A 142 -12.75 6.35 -6.95
CA VAL A 142 -12.32 7.70 -6.53
C VAL A 142 -12.79 8.01 -5.10
N VAL A 143 -14.02 7.64 -4.75
CA VAL A 143 -14.56 7.82 -3.39
C VAL A 143 -13.77 6.98 -2.38
N LEU A 144 -13.56 5.69 -2.68
CA LEU A 144 -12.82 4.77 -1.80
C LEU A 144 -11.36 5.21 -1.63
N LEU A 145 -10.71 5.65 -2.70
CA LEU A 145 -9.34 6.15 -2.66
C LEU A 145 -9.23 7.38 -1.75
N LYS A 146 -10.15 8.34 -1.89
CA LYS A 146 -10.15 9.56 -1.07
C LYS A 146 -10.46 9.26 0.41
N PHE A 147 -11.41 8.35 0.66
CA PHE A 147 -11.70 7.85 2.00
C PHE A 147 -10.44 7.22 2.62
N MET A 148 -9.77 6.33 1.89
CA MET A 148 -8.60 5.62 2.39
C MET A 148 -7.43 6.55 2.66
N VAL A 149 -7.15 7.53 1.82
CA VAL A 149 -6.08 8.52 2.10
C VAL A 149 -6.34 9.29 3.39
N ASN A 150 -7.59 9.71 3.63
CA ASN A 150 -7.94 10.41 4.86
C ASN A 150 -7.82 9.50 6.09
N PHE A 151 -8.31 8.26 5.98
CA PHE A 151 -8.28 7.28 7.06
C PHE A 151 -6.83 6.88 7.41
N THR A 152 -6.03 6.54 6.39
CA THR A 152 -4.65 6.10 6.56
C THR A 152 -3.73 7.20 7.08
N ARG A 153 -4.02 8.48 6.82
CA ARG A 153 -3.30 9.60 7.46
C ARG A 153 -3.44 9.56 8.98
N THR A 154 -4.65 9.32 9.48
CA THR A 154 -4.92 9.25 10.93
C THR A 154 -4.27 8.01 11.55
N THR A 155 -4.40 6.85 10.91
CA THR A 155 -3.80 5.61 11.46
C THR A 155 -2.28 5.63 11.40
N ASN A 156 -1.67 6.19 10.35
CA ASN A 156 -0.22 6.36 10.28
C ASN A 156 0.30 7.29 11.40
N SER A 157 -0.40 8.39 11.68
CA SER A 157 -0.04 9.27 12.82
C SER A 157 -0.08 8.53 14.16
N LEU A 158 -1.10 7.69 14.37
CA LEU A 158 -1.21 6.87 15.57
C LEU A 158 -0.06 5.85 15.64
N THR A 159 0.23 5.16 14.54
CA THR A 159 1.31 4.16 14.48
C THR A 159 2.68 4.79 14.74
N ILE A 160 2.96 5.98 14.18
CA ILE A 160 4.20 6.74 14.47
C ILE A 160 4.27 7.09 15.95
N HIS A 161 3.17 7.57 16.54
CA HIS A 161 3.13 7.90 17.96
C HIS A 161 3.40 6.66 18.82
N LEU A 162 2.73 5.54 18.56
CA LEU A 162 2.93 4.26 19.27
C LEU A 162 4.33 3.65 19.09
N GLN A 163 5.10 4.11 18.10
CA GLN A 163 6.49 3.72 17.86
C GLN A 163 7.50 4.71 18.42
N ALA A 164 7.06 5.80 19.05
CA ALA A 164 7.95 6.78 19.64
C ALA A 164 8.76 6.16 20.79
N THR A 165 10.06 6.44 20.82
CA THR A 165 10.98 5.93 21.85
C THR A 165 10.70 6.51 23.24
N GLU A 166 9.90 7.57 23.31
CA GLU A 166 9.48 8.24 24.54
C GLU A 166 8.37 7.47 25.28
N LEU A 167 7.71 6.51 24.62
CA LEU A 167 6.73 5.63 25.26
C LEU A 167 7.44 4.55 26.07
N ASP A 168 7.72 4.85 27.34
CA ASP A 168 8.27 3.89 28.28
C ASP A 168 7.14 3.12 28.98
N ILE A 169 7.14 1.80 28.84
CA ILE A 169 6.19 0.91 29.51
C ILE A 169 6.33 1.04 31.03
N LEU A 170 7.53 1.28 31.55
CA LEU A 170 7.76 1.46 32.99
C LEU A 170 7.06 2.72 33.51
N SER A 171 7.05 3.80 32.73
CA SER A 171 6.36 5.05 33.08
C SER A 171 4.83 4.92 33.11
N SER A 172 4.26 3.86 32.51
CA SER A 172 2.81 3.59 32.54
C SER A 172 2.35 2.68 33.69
N LEU A 173 3.29 2.15 34.48
CA LEU A 173 3.02 1.27 35.62
C LEU A 173 3.02 2.00 36.98
N GLU A 174 3.39 3.29 37.01
CA GLU A 174 3.29 4.20 38.16
C GLU A 174 1.92 4.89 38.22
#